data_AF-A0A972LT78-F1
#
_entry.id   AF-A0A972LT78-F1
#
_cell.length_a   1.000
_cell.length_b   1.000
_cell.length_c   1.000
_cell.angle_alpha   90.00
_cell.angle_beta   90.00
_cell.angle_gamma   90.00
#
_symmetry.space_group_name_H-M   'P 1'
#
loop_
_entity.id
_entity.type
_entity.pdbx_description
1 polymer ?
#
loop_
_entity_poly.entity_id
_entity_poly.type
_entity_poly.pdbx_seq_one_letter_code
_entity_poly.pdbx_strand_id
1 'polypeptide(L)' 'MQIAVHYLPHFVAESDLAGSTVIVVDLLRASTTICQSLANGAKCVVPSLEVDETFAKAAQFDRAKILLGGPTDRRF' A
#
# COMPACT_ATOMS: atom_id res chain seq x y z
N MET A 1 -26.56 5.08 3.01
CA MET A 1 -25.23 4.65 2.54
C MET A 1 -24.88 5.51 1.35
N GLN A 2 -23.83 6.33 1.45
CA GLN A 2 -23.35 7.20 0.38
C GLN A 2 -22.08 6.60 -0.20
N ILE A 3 -21.96 6.56 -1.53
CA ILE A 3 -20.76 6.11 -2.23
C ILE A 3 -20.25 7.31 -3.03
N ALA A 4 -18.98 7.67 -2.81
CA ALA A 4 -18.26 8.66 -3.59
C ALA A 4 -17.06 7.98 -4.25
N VAL A 5 -16.75 8.39 -5.48
CA VAL A 5 -15.60 7.87 -6.24
C VAL A 5 -14.69 9.05 -6.56
N HIS A 6 -13.43 8.93 -6.19
CA HIS A 6 -12.42 9.96 -6.40
C HIS A 6 -11.29 9.40 -7.25
N TYR A 7 -10.87 10.16 -8.26
CA TYR A 7 -9.86 9.71 -9.22
C TYR A 7 -8.46 9.62 -8.61
N LEU A 8 -8.05 10.63 -7.83
CA LEU A 8 -6.80 10.65 -7.09
C LEU A 8 -7.05 11.22 -5.68
N PRO A 9 -6.34 10.72 -4.66
CA PRO A 9 -6.48 11.23 -3.29
C PRO A 9 -6.10 12.71 -3.18
N HIS A 10 -5.21 13.21 -4.05
CA HIS A 10 -4.80 14.62 -4.08
C HIS A 10 -5.95 15.60 -4.40
N PHE A 11 -7.07 15.13 -4.95
CA PHE A 11 -8.23 15.97 -5.28
C PHE A 11 -9.33 15.92 -4.22
N VAL A 12 -9.05 15.35 -3.05
CA VAL A 12 -10.01 15.20 -1.96
C VAL A 12 -9.41 15.81 -0.71
N ALA A 13 -10.16 16.66 -0.01
CA ALA A 13 -9.70 17.15 1.28
C ALA A 13 -9.70 16.02 2.29
N GLU A 14 -8.67 15.94 3.14
CA GLU A 14 -8.56 14.92 4.18
C GLU A 14 -9.77 14.93 5.13
N SER A 15 -10.34 16.12 5.38
CA SER A 15 -11.57 16.32 6.16
C SER A 15 -12.77 15.56 5.60
N ASP A 16 -12.83 15.37 4.28
CA ASP A 16 -13.94 14.71 3.61
C ASP A 16 -13.85 13.18 3.74
N LEU A 17 -12.65 12.67 4.02
CA LEU A 17 -12.38 11.24 4.26
C LEU A 17 -12.47 10.86 5.74
N ALA A 18 -12.26 11.82 6.65
CA ALA A 18 -12.28 11.57 8.08
C ALA A 18 -13.61 10.96 8.55
N GLY A 19 -13.54 9.85 9.28
CA GLY A 19 -14.72 9.11 9.75
C GLY A 19 -15.44 8.27 8.69
N SER A 20 -14.99 8.31 7.43
CA SER A 20 -15.54 7.48 6.35
C SER A 20 -14.82 6.13 6.23
N THR A 21 -15.49 5.15 5.62
CA THR A 21 -14.81 3.93 5.15
C THR A 21 -14.20 4.21 3.77
N VAL A 22 -12.89 4.06 3.65
CA VAL A 22 -12.14 4.34 2.42
C VAL A 22 -11.68 3.04 1.76
N ILE A 23 -11.91 2.91 0.47
CA ILE A 23 -11.41 1.81 -0.35
C ILE A 23 -10.37 2.37 -1.33
N VAL A 24 -9.11 1.98 -1.16
CA VAL A 24 -8.03 2.37 -2.06
C VAL A 24 -7.95 1.37 -3.21
N VAL A 25 -8.01 1.87 -4.45
CA VAL A 25 -7.95 1.05 -5.67
C VAL A 25 -6.75 1.48 -6.50
N ASP A 26 -5.76 0.59 -6.58
CA ASP A 26 -4.64 0.66 -7.52
C ASP A 26 -4.51 -0.71 -8.20
N LEU A 27 -5.26 -0.88 -9.28
CA LEU A 27 -5.41 -2.16 -9.97
C LEU A 27 -4.08 -2.68 -10.52
N LEU A 28 -3.23 -1.78 -11.04
CA LEU A 28 -1.99 -2.10 -11.73
C LEU A 28 -0.80 -1.40 -11.05
N ARG A 29 -0.25 -1.96 -9.98
CA ARG A 29 -0.51 -3.30 -9.41
C ARG A 29 -0.54 -3.31 -7.88
N ALA A 30 -0.64 -2.16 -7.23
CA ALA A 30 -0.40 -2.11 -5.78
C ALA A 30 -1.47 -2.86 -5.00
N SER A 31 -2.77 -2.54 -5.17
CA SER A 31 -3.82 -3.16 -4.37
C SER A 31 -4.00 -4.64 -4.73
N THR A 32 -3.82 -5.03 -6.00
CA THR A 32 -3.86 -6.44 -6.42
C THR A 32 -2.70 -7.25 -5.81
N THR A 33 -1.49 -6.70 -5.77
CA THR A 33 -0.33 -7.33 -5.13
C THR A 33 -0.53 -7.48 -3.62
N ILE A 34 -1.06 -6.45 -2.96
CA ILE A 34 -1.38 -6.48 -1.52
C ILE A 34 -2.40 -7.58 -1.23
N CYS A 35 -3.54 -7.57 -1.93
CA CYS A 35 -4.60 -8.58 -1.76
C CYS A 35 -4.07 -9.99 -1.99
N GLN A 36 -3.30 -10.20 -3.07
CA GLN A 36 -2.76 -11.52 -3.40
C GLN A 36 -1.74 -12.01 -2.36
N SER A 37 -0.89 -11.12 -1.85
CA SER A 37 0.10 -11.46 -0.81
C SER A 37 -0.59 -11.91 0.48
N LEU A 38 -1.61 -11.17 0.93
CA LEU A 38 -2.39 -11.50 2.12
C LEU A 38 -3.17 -12.80 1.94
N ALA A 39 -3.84 -12.99 0.80
CA ALA A 39 -4.56 -14.21 0.48
C ALA A 39 -3.67 -15.47 0.46
N ASN A 40 -2.38 -15.29 0.12
CA ASN A 40 -1.37 -16.37 0.14
C ASN A 40 -0.65 -16.52 1.49
N GLY A 41 -1.13 -15.89 2.55
CA GLY A 41 -0.63 -16.11 3.92
C GLY A 41 0.44 -15.13 4.39
N ALA A 42 0.70 -14.03 3.68
CA ALA A 42 1.49 -12.95 4.25
C ALA A 42 0.81 -12.42 5.51
N LYS A 43 1.56 -12.27 6.61
CA LYS A 43 1.03 -11.78 7.89
C LYS A 43 0.54 -10.32 7.80
N CYS A 44 1.27 -9.49 7.07
CA CYS A 44 0.92 -8.11 6.80
C CYS A 44 1.68 -7.60 5.56
N VAL A 45 1.23 -6.48 5.03
CA VAL A 45 1.97 -5.67 4.06
C VAL A 45 2.17 -4.29 4.66
N VAL A 46 3.42 -3.82 4.70
CA VAL A 46 3.77 -2.50 5.25
C VAL A 46 4.15 -1.59 4.07
N PRO A 47 3.29 -0.64 3.67
CA PRO A 47 3.63 0.32 2.64
C PRO A 47 4.68 1.31 3.16
N SER A 48 5.53 1.78 2.26
CA SER A 48 6.52 2.84 2.49
C SER A 48 6.47 3.78 1.29
N LEU A 49 6.77 5.05 1.53
CA LEU A 49 6.79 6.05 0.46
C LEU A 49 8.09 5.97 -0.32
N GLU A 50 9.21 5.82 0.39
CA GLU A 50 10.55 5.84 -0.19
C GLU A 50 11.28 4.50 -0.03
N VAL A 51 12.22 4.24 -0.94
CA VAL A 51 13.06 3.02 -0.91
C VAL A 51 13.94 3.01 0.34
N ASP A 52 14.54 4.14 0.70
CA ASP A 52 15.40 4.25 1.89
C ASP A 52 14.61 4.01 3.18
N GLU A 53 13.37 4.52 3.25
CA GLU A 53 12.45 4.25 4.37
C GLU A 53 12.16 2.74 4.48
N THR A 54 12.00 2.07 3.35
CA THR A 54 11.78 0.61 3.30
C THR A 54 12.97 -0.15 3.88
N PHE A 55 14.20 0.21 3.51
CA PHE A 55 15.40 -0.41 4.08
C PHE A 55 15.56 -0.12 5.58
N ALA A 56 15.27 1.10 6.02
CA ALA A 56 15.33 1.48 7.43
C ALA A 56 14.31 0.69 8.28
N LYS A 57 13.09 0.50 7.78
CA LYS A 57 12.08 -0.37 8.41
C LYS A 57 12.52 -1.84 8.40
N ALA A 58 13.03 -2.33 7.27
CA ALA A 58 13.46 -3.72 7.11
C ALA A 58 14.54 -4.13 8.11
N ALA A 59 15.46 -3.21 8.45
CA ALA A 59 16.51 -3.42 9.44
C ALA A 59 15.98 -3.71 10.86
N GLN A 60 14.71 -3.39 11.14
CA GLN A 60 14.07 -3.62 12.45
C GLN A 60 13.47 -5.04 12.56
N PHE A 61 13.51 -5.84 11.50
CA PHE A 61 12.94 -7.19 11.47
C PHE A 61 14.00 -8.25 11.17
N ASP A 62 13.69 -9.49 11.57
CA ASP A 62 14.43 -10.66 11.15
C ASP A 62 14.35 -10.82 9.63
N ARG A 63 15.50 -10.77 8.96
CA ARG A 63 15.59 -10.84 7.51
C ARG A 63 15.18 -12.21 6.94
N ALA A 64 15.05 -13.27 7.74
CA ALA A 64 14.44 -14.51 7.27
C ALA A 64 12.90 -14.44 7.17
N LYS A 65 12.27 -13.44 7.80
CA LYS A 65 10.80 -13.37 7.98
C LYS A 65 10.09 -12.32 7.14
N ILE A 66 10.82 -11.52 6.37
CA ILE A 66 10.24 -10.44 5.57
C ILE A 66 10.60 -10.58 4.09
N LEU A 67 9.81 -9.98 3.22
CA LEU A 67 10.13 -9.79 1.81
C LEU A 67 10.12 -8.29 1.54
N LEU A 68 11.09 -7.83 0.75
CA LEU A 68 11.08 -6.46 0.21
C LEU A 68 10.62 -6.56 -1.23
N GLY A 69 9.68 -5.71 -1.60
CA GLY A 69 9.08 -5.72 -2.92
C GLY A 69 8.46 -4.38 -3.23
N GLY A 70 8.16 -4.17 -4.51
CA GLY A 70 7.74 -2.89 -5.05
C GLY A 70 8.61 -2.50 -6.24
N PRO A 71 8.12 -1.59 -7.09
CA PRO A 71 8.89 -1.13 -8.23
C PRO A 71 10.07 -0.28 -7.76
N THR A 72 11.25 -0.56 -8.29
CA THR A 72 12.39 0.36 -8.26
C THR A 72 12.58 0.83 -9.69
N ASP A 73 12.35 2.12 -9.97
CA ASP A 73 12.75 2.77 -11.23
C ASP A 73 12.34 2.00 -12.53
N ARG A 74 11.18 2.40 -13.10
CA ARG A 74 10.75 2.13 -14.50
C ARG A 74 10.70 0.69 -15.00
N ARG A 75 10.30 -0.28 -14.18
CA ARG A 75 9.79 -1.55 -14.73
C ARG A 75 8.44 -1.91 -14.11
N PHE A 76 7.40 -1.74 -14.93
CA PHE A 76 6.15 -2.47 -14.80
C PHE A 76 6.45 -3.96 -15.03
#